data_AF-A0A0C3SBZ9-F1
#
_entry.id   AF-A0A0C3SBZ9-F1
#
_cell.length_a   1.000
_cell.length_b   1.000
_cell.length_c   1.000
_cell.angle_alpha   90.00
_cell.angle_beta   90.00
_cell.angle_gamma   90.00
#
_symmetry.space_group_name_H-M   'P 1'
#
loop_
_entity.id
_entity.type
_entity.pdbx_description
1 polymer ?
#
loop_
_entity_poly.entity_id
_entity_poly.type
_entity_poly.pdbx_seq_one_letter_code
_entity_poly.pdbx_strand_id
1 'polypeptide(L)'
;MFKSILPSRKMSDGDFFMITSPVDSHKENYPAMPPPATPTKTKTKKSKGKESPVDTMETEQAFDQLLNDLQVPSYLRPKLTGMEPAVKAAMVKSSQTLSKGTNSPLLPPPTPHSLRKAQSAQSIGALTSPSVGLLDEYDLALSSPRSAVVRGKSVDAARTPLLPGESAKGGKEKKKDKDAALSPQRYCNMLLATSSVQLDIEVVKKLRLLLRNESASWTEEFVWSGGYSALLTRLNEILEVEWREEQHDDQLLHELLRCVKALSTSAVGCVALRSCSPTPFGQLVTLLYSDKRPGDVATRQLIVELILLLFDLYPLSSLPSSGSVPSSTSSTQGHGRSRSAPWEVAPCGPSSLVTLPAPHATTFSLVRSLLLTPAPPPSEDPRIPVAPHTFIEELHIPRIYKTYLQELNDICRDYFWVFCHPNNTIWNLDDTDEGKVEKPRAPGGMTGGVEFEAMTYMTTQFKLMNYFAESAEHLNVPREHELSAHRLHIDLFLSGIDRVLLVARKASTAYYPTLHLEVARYVASAVRAGYEIPYTVSRLIGAPPQGMCKVGAISGRGSRAHVSREDMPRKPSAHARSKSVAPSPQLPAPRRVTPMMFGA
;
A
#
# COMPACT_ATOMS: atom_id res chain seq x y z
N MET A 1 2.18 -56.85 11.12
CA MET A 1 1.97 -58.03 10.24
C MET A 1 2.41 -57.65 8.83
N PHE A 2 2.99 -58.60 8.09
CA PHE A 2 3.52 -58.50 6.73
C PHE A 2 4.57 -57.41 6.37
N LYS A 3 5.68 -57.90 5.81
CA LYS A 3 6.81 -57.19 5.18
C LYS A 3 6.97 -57.71 3.74
N SER A 4 7.79 -57.02 2.94
CA SER A 4 8.40 -57.48 1.67
C SER A 4 7.41 -57.60 0.47
N ILE A 5 7.80 -57.49 -0.81
CA ILE A 5 9.07 -57.84 -1.48
C ILE A 5 9.51 -56.77 -2.52
N LEU A 6 10.83 -56.70 -2.76
CA LEU A 6 11.63 -55.84 -3.68
C LEU A 6 11.57 -56.34 -5.17
N PRO A 7 12.27 -55.78 -6.21
CA PRO A 7 13.51 -54.99 -6.19
C PRO A 7 13.72 -53.85 -7.22
N SER A 8 14.91 -53.25 -7.13
CA SER A 8 15.45 -52.11 -7.88
C SER A 8 16.27 -52.47 -9.13
N ARG A 9 16.38 -51.54 -10.10
CA ARG A 9 17.50 -51.48 -11.07
C ARG A 9 17.91 -50.02 -11.36
N LYS A 10 19.20 -49.80 -11.65
CA LYS A 10 19.87 -48.49 -11.86
C LYS A 10 20.02 -48.10 -13.35
N MET A 11 20.50 -46.86 -13.57
CA MET A 11 21.09 -46.28 -14.79
C MET A 11 20.09 -45.66 -15.79
N SER A 12 20.38 -44.56 -16.50
CA SER A 12 21.45 -43.52 -16.45
C SER A 12 21.06 -42.35 -17.39
N ASP A 13 21.78 -41.22 -17.31
CA ASP A 13 21.82 -40.02 -18.19
C ASP A 13 20.89 -39.89 -19.42
N GLY A 14 20.39 -38.66 -19.63
CA GLY A 14 19.84 -38.22 -20.92
C GLY A 14 19.14 -36.86 -20.85
N ASP A 15 19.82 -35.79 -21.29
CA ASP A 15 19.19 -34.49 -21.55
C ASP A 15 18.04 -34.61 -22.55
N PHE A 16 16.92 -33.92 -22.29
CA PHE A 16 15.83 -33.76 -23.26
C PHE A 16 15.47 -32.28 -23.45
N PHE A 17 16.16 -31.66 -24.42
CA PHE A 17 15.65 -30.47 -25.10
C PHE A 17 14.41 -30.84 -25.92
N MET A 18 13.30 -30.16 -25.71
CA MET A 18 12.13 -30.27 -26.59
C MET A 18 12.21 -29.21 -27.70
N ILE A 19 12.80 -29.59 -28.83
CA ILE A 19 12.74 -28.83 -30.09
C ILE A 19 11.67 -29.50 -30.97
N THR A 20 10.59 -28.78 -31.28
CA THR A 20 9.57 -29.22 -32.24
C THR A 20 9.85 -28.60 -33.61
N SER A 21 10.30 -29.41 -34.56
CA SER A 21 10.38 -29.04 -35.98
C SER A 21 9.02 -29.18 -36.68
N PRO A 22 8.71 -28.37 -37.71
CA PRO A 22 7.44 -28.40 -38.42
C PRO A 22 7.40 -29.48 -39.52
N VAL A 23 6.19 -29.77 -40.02
CA VAL A 23 5.96 -30.56 -41.24
C VAL A 23 5.26 -29.70 -42.29
N ASP A 24 5.71 -29.83 -43.54
CA ASP A 24 5.34 -29.00 -44.67
C ASP A 24 3.90 -29.17 -45.17
N SER A 25 3.41 -28.12 -45.84
CA SER A 25 2.52 -28.26 -46.99
C SER A 25 2.75 -27.11 -47.98
N HIS A 26 3.28 -27.47 -49.14
CA HIS A 26 3.74 -26.56 -50.19
C HIS A 26 2.61 -25.75 -50.86
N LYS A 27 2.91 -24.50 -51.25
CA LYS A 27 2.92 -24.08 -52.66
C LYS A 27 3.52 -22.67 -52.83
N GLU A 28 4.50 -22.57 -53.72
CA GLU A 28 5.27 -21.37 -54.05
C GLU A 28 4.56 -20.52 -55.13
N ASN A 29 4.88 -19.23 -55.20
CA ASN A 29 5.12 -18.51 -56.47
C ASN A 29 5.64 -17.07 -56.24
N TYR A 30 6.70 -16.69 -56.95
CA TYR A 30 7.21 -15.32 -57.14
C TYR A 30 7.03 -14.89 -58.63
N PRO A 31 7.28 -13.65 -59.06
CA PRO A 31 6.47 -13.00 -60.09
C PRO A 31 7.20 -12.72 -61.42
N ALA A 32 6.42 -12.45 -62.48
CA ALA A 32 6.90 -11.95 -63.76
C ALA A 32 5.92 -10.93 -64.40
N MET A 33 6.43 -10.03 -65.25
CA MET A 33 5.70 -9.05 -66.07
C MET A 33 6.09 -9.22 -67.57
N PRO A 34 5.56 -8.41 -68.52
CA PRO A 34 4.21 -8.29 -69.09
C PRO A 34 4.23 -8.93 -70.52
N PRO A 35 3.63 -8.42 -71.64
CA PRO A 35 2.43 -7.59 -71.93
C PRO A 35 1.43 -8.42 -72.83
N PRO A 36 0.68 -7.92 -73.86
CA PRO A 36 0.17 -6.58 -74.19
C PRO A 36 -1.37 -6.49 -74.50
N ALA A 37 -1.82 -5.26 -74.79
CA ALA A 37 -2.94 -4.87 -75.67
C ALA A 37 -4.43 -4.98 -75.22
N THR A 38 -5.07 -3.80 -75.34
CA THR A 38 -6.49 -3.38 -75.28
C THR A 38 -7.36 -3.94 -76.46
N PRO A 39 -8.73 -3.83 -76.51
CA PRO A 39 -9.51 -2.68 -76.02
C PRO A 39 -11.01 -2.81 -75.63
N THR A 40 -11.59 -1.65 -75.27
CA THR A 40 -13.02 -1.21 -75.34
C THR A 40 -14.06 -1.78 -74.33
N LYS A 41 -14.55 -0.95 -73.37
CA LYS A 41 -15.81 -0.13 -73.38
C LYS A 41 -16.97 -0.84 -72.61
N THR A 42 -17.83 -0.23 -71.78
CA THR A 42 -18.06 1.18 -71.36
C THR A 42 -18.97 1.29 -70.11
N LYS A 43 -18.87 2.41 -69.35
CA LYS A 43 -19.91 3.05 -68.47
C LYS A 43 -20.29 2.28 -67.16
N THR A 44 -20.59 2.89 -66.00
CA THR A 44 -20.60 4.32 -65.58
C THR A 44 -20.44 4.52 -64.05
N LYS A 45 -19.48 5.36 -63.65
CA LYS A 45 -19.56 6.45 -62.64
C LYS A 45 -20.48 6.30 -61.39
N LYS A 46 -19.86 6.16 -60.21
CA LYS A 46 -20.17 7.03 -59.05
C LYS A 46 -18.94 7.22 -58.15
N SER A 47 -18.55 8.47 -57.95
CA SER A 47 -17.39 8.88 -57.14
C SER A 47 -17.68 8.77 -55.64
N LYS A 48 -16.71 8.27 -54.85
CA LYS A 48 -16.62 8.53 -53.42
C LYS A 48 -15.32 9.28 -53.12
N GLY A 49 -15.35 10.17 -52.14
CA GLY A 49 -14.39 11.25 -51.98
C GLY A 49 -12.97 10.81 -51.67
N LYS A 50 -12.03 11.67 -52.09
CA LYS A 50 -10.64 11.70 -51.65
C LYS A 50 -10.65 12.10 -50.17
N GLU A 51 -10.19 11.22 -49.27
CA GLU A 51 -9.99 11.60 -47.86
C GLU A 51 -8.99 12.75 -47.82
N SER A 52 -9.39 13.85 -47.20
CA SER A 52 -8.56 15.04 -47.05
C SER A 52 -7.58 14.84 -45.90
N PRO A 53 -6.30 15.23 -46.03
CA PRO A 53 -5.29 15.09 -44.96
C PRO A 53 -5.61 15.90 -43.68
N VAL A 54 -6.70 16.67 -43.68
CA VAL A 54 -7.25 17.41 -42.53
C VAL A 54 -7.82 16.47 -41.46
N ASP A 55 -8.57 15.44 -41.85
CA ASP A 55 -9.17 14.45 -40.91
C ASP A 55 -8.08 13.69 -40.13
N THR A 56 -6.94 13.41 -40.78
CA THR A 56 -5.81 12.71 -40.15
C THR A 56 -5.12 13.58 -39.11
N MET A 57 -4.94 14.88 -39.38
CA MET A 57 -4.36 15.81 -38.40
C MET A 57 -5.28 16.02 -37.18
N GLU A 58 -6.59 16.19 -37.40
CA GLU A 58 -7.55 16.36 -36.29
C GLU A 58 -7.64 15.10 -35.42
N THR A 59 -7.59 13.91 -36.02
CA THR A 59 -7.61 12.64 -35.27
C THR A 59 -6.31 12.37 -34.50
N GLU A 60 -5.15 12.78 -35.02
CA GLU A 60 -3.89 12.71 -34.26
C GLU A 60 -3.86 13.72 -33.10
N GLN A 61 -4.31 14.96 -33.32
CA GLN A 61 -4.41 15.96 -32.25
C GLN A 61 -5.39 15.53 -31.14
N ALA A 62 -6.54 14.95 -31.51
CA ALA A 62 -7.50 14.40 -30.54
C ALA A 62 -6.95 13.16 -29.80
N PHE A 63 -6.10 12.37 -30.43
CA PHE A 63 -5.42 11.25 -29.78
C PHE A 63 -4.36 11.73 -28.78
N ASP A 64 -3.58 12.75 -29.12
CA ASP A 64 -2.62 13.35 -28.18
C ASP A 64 -3.32 14.03 -26.99
N GLN A 65 -4.49 14.65 -27.20
CA GLN A 65 -5.36 15.12 -26.11
C GLN A 65 -5.82 13.96 -25.22
N LEU A 66 -6.26 12.83 -25.79
CA LEU A 66 -6.62 11.63 -25.01
C LEU A 66 -5.43 11.10 -24.18
N LEU A 67 -4.21 11.12 -24.72
CA LEU A 67 -3.01 10.73 -23.96
C LEU A 67 -2.65 11.72 -22.84
N ASN A 68 -3.04 12.99 -22.96
CA ASN A 68 -2.94 13.98 -21.89
C ASN A 68 -4.00 13.75 -20.81
N ASP A 69 -5.26 13.52 -21.20
CA ASP A 69 -6.37 13.25 -20.27
C ASP A 69 -6.14 11.99 -19.42
N LEU A 70 -5.54 10.96 -20.03
CA LEU A 70 -5.12 9.71 -19.37
C LEU A 70 -3.75 9.83 -18.67
N GLN A 71 -3.12 11.01 -18.68
CA GLN A 71 -1.82 11.32 -18.10
C GLN A 71 -0.70 10.30 -18.44
N VAL A 72 -0.71 9.79 -19.68
CA VAL A 72 0.23 8.75 -20.11
C VAL A 72 1.66 9.30 -20.06
N PRO A 73 2.59 8.69 -19.31
CA PRO A 73 3.96 9.16 -19.17
C PRO A 73 4.68 9.31 -20.52
N SER A 74 5.50 10.35 -20.64
CA SER A 74 6.20 10.72 -21.88
C SER A 74 7.01 9.58 -22.51
N TYR A 75 7.65 8.72 -21.69
CA TYR A 75 8.43 7.57 -22.15
C TYR A 75 7.58 6.43 -22.74
N LEU A 76 6.27 6.39 -22.48
CA LEU A 76 5.35 5.42 -23.10
C LEU A 76 4.74 5.94 -24.40
N ARG A 77 4.60 7.26 -24.56
CA ARG A 77 3.95 7.87 -25.74
C ARG A 77 4.54 7.43 -27.08
N PRO A 78 5.88 7.36 -27.29
CA PRO A 78 6.46 6.86 -28.55
C PRO A 78 5.99 5.47 -28.97
N LYS A 79 5.61 4.61 -28.01
CA LYS A 79 5.07 3.27 -28.30
C LYS A 79 3.62 3.30 -28.80
N LEU A 80 2.89 4.38 -28.49
CA LEU A 80 1.50 4.61 -28.90
C LEU A 80 1.40 5.48 -30.16
N THR A 81 2.39 6.34 -30.42
CA THR A 81 2.46 7.18 -31.64
C THR A 81 2.45 6.35 -32.92
N GLY A 82 3.10 5.19 -32.92
CA GLY A 82 3.18 4.27 -34.07
C GLY A 82 1.94 3.40 -34.33
N MET A 83 0.82 3.62 -33.64
CA MET A 83 -0.42 2.88 -33.87
C MET A 83 -1.11 3.29 -35.18
N GLU A 84 -1.81 2.36 -35.83
CA GLU A 84 -2.58 2.64 -37.05
C GLU A 84 -3.65 3.73 -36.82
N PRO A 85 -3.84 4.70 -37.74
CA PRO A 85 -4.82 5.78 -37.59
C PRO A 85 -6.25 5.29 -37.28
N ALA A 86 -6.66 4.16 -37.84
CA ALA A 86 -7.96 3.55 -37.56
C ALA A 86 -8.13 3.15 -36.08
N VAL A 87 -7.05 2.68 -35.44
CA VAL A 87 -7.05 2.32 -34.01
C VAL A 87 -7.02 3.58 -33.14
N LYS A 88 -6.22 4.59 -33.50
CA LYS A 88 -6.25 5.91 -32.83
C LYS A 88 -7.66 6.51 -32.83
N ALA A 89 -8.31 6.55 -34.00
CA ALA A 89 -9.68 7.03 -34.16
C ALA A 89 -10.70 6.20 -33.36
N ALA A 90 -10.54 4.87 -33.30
CA ALA A 90 -11.38 4.01 -32.48
C ALA A 90 -11.22 4.28 -30.98
N MET A 91 -10.01 4.59 -30.49
CA MET A 91 -9.74 4.95 -29.09
C MET A 91 -10.28 6.33 -28.73
N VAL A 92 -10.13 7.33 -29.61
CA VAL A 92 -10.76 8.65 -29.44
C VAL A 92 -12.29 8.50 -29.38
N LYS A 93 -12.86 7.69 -30.28
CA LYS A 93 -14.31 7.42 -30.31
C LYS A 93 -14.78 6.67 -29.07
N SER A 94 -14.05 5.68 -28.57
CA SER A 94 -14.44 4.94 -27.36
C SER A 94 -14.39 5.81 -26.11
N SER A 95 -13.35 6.65 -25.97
CA SER A 95 -13.28 7.68 -24.92
C SER A 95 -14.46 8.65 -24.98
N GLN A 96 -14.78 9.18 -26.17
CA GLN A 96 -15.97 10.03 -26.35
C GLN A 96 -17.28 9.30 -26.01
N THR A 97 -17.40 7.98 -26.22
CA THR A 97 -18.58 7.22 -25.78
C THR A 97 -18.64 6.94 -24.28
N LEU A 98 -17.50 6.84 -23.59
CA LEU A 98 -17.46 6.82 -22.12
C LEU A 98 -17.88 8.19 -21.58
N SER A 99 -17.24 9.27 -22.05
CA SER A 99 -17.51 10.66 -21.63
C SER A 99 -18.95 11.11 -21.92
N LYS A 100 -19.52 10.75 -23.09
CA LYS A 100 -20.93 11.04 -23.45
C LYS A 100 -21.91 9.96 -22.96
N GLY A 101 -21.44 8.99 -22.16
CA GLY A 101 -22.15 7.79 -21.71
C GLY A 101 -23.28 8.00 -20.70
N THR A 102 -24.08 9.07 -20.84
CA THR A 102 -25.31 9.28 -20.05
C THR A 102 -26.52 9.78 -20.86
N ASN A 103 -26.38 10.16 -22.14
CA ASN A 103 -27.48 10.79 -22.91
C ASN A 103 -27.68 10.24 -24.33
N SER A 104 -28.25 9.03 -24.46
CA SER A 104 -29.18 8.69 -25.55
C SER A 104 -29.93 7.37 -25.28
N PRO A 105 -31.24 7.26 -25.58
CA PRO A 105 -31.98 6.01 -25.41
C PRO A 105 -31.65 5.01 -26.53
N LEU A 106 -31.01 3.90 -26.18
CA LEU A 106 -30.80 2.79 -27.11
C LEU A 106 -32.12 2.05 -27.39
N LEU A 107 -32.57 2.11 -28.65
CA LEU A 107 -33.54 1.15 -29.18
C LEU A 107 -32.89 -0.25 -29.24
N PRO A 108 -33.59 -1.32 -28.81
CA PRO A 108 -33.05 -2.67 -28.90
C PRO A 108 -33.03 -3.16 -30.36
N PRO A 109 -31.94 -3.81 -30.83
CA PRO A 109 -31.93 -4.46 -32.13
C PRO A 109 -32.86 -5.69 -32.14
N PRO A 110 -33.48 -6.03 -33.29
CA PRO A 110 -34.37 -7.18 -33.38
C PRO A 110 -33.59 -8.50 -33.29
N THR A 111 -33.96 -9.34 -32.33
CA THR A 111 -33.39 -10.69 -32.16
C THR A 111 -34.02 -11.69 -33.13
N PRO A 112 -33.24 -12.50 -33.87
CA PRO A 112 -33.73 -13.77 -34.40
C PRO A 112 -33.79 -14.81 -33.27
N HIS A 113 -34.82 -15.66 -33.29
CA HIS A 113 -35.07 -16.69 -32.28
C HIS A 113 -34.12 -17.90 -32.39
N SER A 114 -33.70 -18.49 -31.26
CA SER A 114 -33.86 -19.93 -30.91
C SER A 114 -32.76 -20.47 -29.97
N LEU A 115 -33.17 -20.79 -28.72
CA LEU A 115 -32.65 -21.86 -27.81
C LEU A 115 -31.13 -21.89 -27.46
N ARG A 116 -30.67 -22.19 -26.23
CA ARG A 116 -31.25 -22.93 -25.10
C ARG A 116 -31.15 -22.16 -23.78
N LYS A 117 -32.06 -22.48 -22.85
CA LYS A 117 -32.20 -21.90 -21.52
C LYS A 117 -31.53 -22.80 -20.48
N ALA A 118 -30.61 -22.27 -19.68
CA ALA A 118 -30.13 -22.90 -18.45
C ALA A 118 -30.62 -22.06 -17.27
N GLN A 119 -31.32 -22.69 -16.32
CA GLN A 119 -31.77 -22.03 -15.09
C GLN A 119 -30.75 -22.31 -13.98
N SER A 120 -30.43 -21.29 -13.19
CA SER A 120 -30.08 -21.48 -11.79
C SER A 120 -30.99 -20.57 -10.96
N ALA A 121 -31.41 -21.05 -9.79
CA ALA A 121 -32.54 -20.51 -9.06
C ALA A 121 -32.14 -19.95 -7.70
N GLN A 122 -32.76 -18.81 -7.37
CA GLN A 122 -33.22 -18.39 -6.05
C GLN A 122 -32.18 -18.12 -4.93
N SER A 123 -32.30 -16.91 -4.39
CA SER A 123 -31.89 -16.53 -3.04
C SER A 123 -32.68 -17.26 -1.97
N ILE A 124 -32.02 -17.57 -0.86
CA ILE A 124 -32.43 -17.58 0.56
C ILE A 124 -31.07 -17.69 1.28
N GLY A 125 -30.69 -16.88 2.25
CA GLY A 125 -31.43 -16.47 3.44
C GLY A 125 -30.77 -17.18 4.63
N ALA A 126 -30.52 -16.46 5.72
CA ALA A 126 -29.77 -16.98 6.88
C ALA A 126 -30.44 -18.21 7.52
N LEU A 127 -29.66 -19.04 8.22
CA LEU A 127 -29.99 -19.61 9.54
C LEU A 127 -28.82 -20.43 10.15
N THR A 128 -28.48 -20.08 11.39
CA THR A 128 -28.03 -20.92 12.53
C THR A 128 -27.23 -22.22 12.30
N SER A 129 -26.06 -22.30 12.94
CA SER A 129 -25.34 -23.56 13.23
C SER A 129 -25.74 -24.13 14.61
N PRO A 130 -25.73 -25.46 14.82
CA PRO A 130 -26.11 -26.09 16.08
C PRO A 130 -24.93 -26.30 17.04
N SER A 131 -25.17 -26.17 18.35
CA SER A 131 -24.22 -26.54 19.40
C SER A 131 -24.67 -27.79 20.16
N VAL A 132 -23.81 -28.82 20.21
CA VAL A 132 -23.91 -29.93 21.16
C VAL A 132 -23.04 -29.58 22.36
N GLY A 133 -23.57 -29.66 23.59
CA GLY A 133 -22.87 -29.20 24.80
C GLY A 133 -22.45 -30.32 25.75
N LEU A 134 -21.70 -29.96 26.80
CA LEU A 134 -21.62 -30.72 28.06
C LEU A 134 -21.13 -29.86 29.25
N LEU A 135 -22.06 -29.67 30.21
CA LEU A 135 -21.94 -29.63 31.68
C LEU A 135 -21.09 -28.60 32.50
N ASP A 136 -21.76 -28.25 33.61
CA ASP A 136 -21.35 -27.79 34.96
C ASP A 136 -20.95 -26.33 35.24
N GLU A 137 -21.25 -25.74 36.43
CA GLU A 137 -22.32 -25.91 37.46
C GLU A 137 -22.07 -24.86 38.56
N TYR A 138 -22.94 -23.86 38.80
CA TYR A 138 -23.29 -23.28 40.14
C TYR A 138 -24.25 -22.05 40.08
N ASP A 139 -25.40 -22.16 40.78
CA ASP A 139 -26.04 -21.25 41.76
C ASP A 139 -25.96 -19.70 41.66
N LEU A 140 -26.98 -18.87 42.01
CA LEU A 140 -28.32 -19.09 42.62
C LEU A 140 -29.31 -17.91 42.35
N ALA A 141 -30.61 -18.24 42.22
CA ALA A 141 -31.83 -17.50 42.58
C ALA A 141 -32.03 -15.96 42.35
N LEU A 142 -33.14 -15.58 41.67
CA LEU A 142 -34.37 -15.09 42.34
C LEU A 142 -35.60 -14.85 41.42
N SER A 143 -36.60 -15.73 41.56
CA SER A 143 -38.06 -15.49 41.57
C SER A 143 -38.80 -14.59 40.54
N SER A 144 -39.66 -15.27 39.76
CA SER A 144 -41.14 -15.07 39.65
C SER A 144 -41.72 -14.58 38.31
N PRO A 145 -42.87 -15.14 37.82
CA PRO A 145 -43.16 -15.17 36.38
C PRO A 145 -44.39 -14.36 35.93
N ARG A 146 -44.58 -14.24 34.60
CA ARG A 146 -45.91 -14.05 33.99
C ARG A 146 -46.14 -15.05 32.86
N SER A 147 -47.33 -15.67 32.89
CA SER A 147 -47.76 -16.70 31.96
C SER A 147 -48.55 -16.14 30.77
N ALA A 148 -48.90 -17.03 29.84
CA ALA A 148 -49.20 -16.74 28.44
C ALA A 148 -50.70 -16.64 28.09
N VAL A 149 -50.97 -15.90 27.00
CA VAL A 149 -51.90 -16.21 25.88
C VAL A 149 -53.40 -16.48 26.14
N VAL A 150 -54.26 -15.83 25.33
CA VAL A 150 -55.52 -16.32 24.67
C VAL A 150 -56.27 -15.07 24.13
N ARG A 151 -57.07 -15.01 23.04
CA ARG A 151 -57.21 -15.66 21.72
C ARG A 151 -58.53 -15.13 21.10
N GLY A 152 -58.47 -14.22 20.13
CA GLY A 152 -59.31 -14.27 18.91
C GLY A 152 -60.66 -13.55 18.77
N LYS A 153 -61.08 -13.49 17.48
CA LYS A 153 -62.41 -13.26 16.85
C LYS A 153 -62.73 -11.87 16.28
N SER A 154 -63.63 -11.90 15.29
CA SER A 154 -63.92 -10.93 14.22
C SER A 154 -65.40 -10.52 14.20
N VAL A 155 -65.75 -9.31 13.72
CA VAL A 155 -67.10 -8.92 13.25
C VAL A 155 -67.01 -7.84 12.15
N ASP A 156 -67.87 -7.94 11.12
CA ASP A 156 -68.08 -7.01 9.99
C ASP A 156 -69.11 -5.88 10.26
N ALA A 157 -69.09 -4.79 9.45
CA ALA A 157 -70.29 -3.99 9.09
C ALA A 157 -70.08 -3.06 7.86
N ALA A 158 -71.17 -2.69 7.17
CA ALA A 158 -71.18 -2.14 5.80
C ALA A 158 -71.43 -0.61 5.62
N ARG A 159 -71.01 -0.11 4.43
CA ARG A 159 -71.60 0.86 3.44
C ARG A 159 -72.96 1.56 3.79
N THR A 160 -73.39 2.74 3.32
CA THR A 160 -73.07 3.74 2.22
C THR A 160 -73.98 5.00 2.42
N PRO A 161 -74.19 6.01 1.51
CA PRO A 161 -73.41 6.64 0.40
C PRO A 161 -73.43 8.22 0.42
N LEU A 162 -72.70 8.90 -0.49
CA LEU A 162 -73.16 10.03 -1.37
C LEU A 162 -72.00 10.75 -2.11
N LEU A 163 -72.31 11.29 -3.30
CA LEU A 163 -71.50 12.13 -4.22
C LEU A 163 -72.25 13.48 -4.43
N PRO A 164 -71.75 14.51 -5.18
CA PRO A 164 -70.51 14.63 -5.98
C PRO A 164 -69.65 15.90 -5.70
N GLY A 165 -68.44 16.00 -6.29
CA GLY A 165 -67.64 17.24 -6.26
C GLY A 165 -66.22 17.15 -6.87
N GLU A 166 -66.11 17.44 -8.16
CA GLU A 166 -64.95 18.01 -8.91
C GLU A 166 -63.48 17.60 -8.62
N SER A 167 -62.95 16.78 -9.54
CA SER A 167 -61.75 17.05 -10.36
C SER A 167 -60.56 17.88 -9.83
N ALA A 168 -59.46 17.21 -9.47
CA ALA A 168 -58.10 17.72 -9.73
C ALA A 168 -57.06 16.59 -9.91
N LYS A 169 -56.50 16.44 -11.12
CA LYS A 169 -55.38 15.51 -11.38
C LYS A 169 -54.06 16.11 -10.86
N GLY A 170 -53.65 15.74 -9.65
CA GLY A 170 -52.30 15.96 -9.12
C GLY A 170 -51.40 14.74 -9.28
N GLY A 171 -50.86 14.52 -10.48
CA GLY A 171 -49.94 13.41 -10.73
C GLY A 171 -48.61 13.61 -10.01
N LYS A 172 -48.37 12.89 -8.90
CA LYS A 172 -47.04 12.79 -8.28
C LYS A 172 -46.11 12.01 -9.22
N GLU A 173 -45.35 12.72 -10.05
CA GLU A 173 -44.19 12.13 -10.70
C GLU A 173 -43.17 11.72 -9.64
N LYS A 174 -43.06 10.40 -9.44
CA LYS A 174 -41.97 9.79 -8.69
C LYS A 174 -40.69 10.00 -9.53
N LYS A 175 -39.97 11.09 -9.26
CA LYS A 175 -38.70 11.41 -9.93
C LYS A 175 -37.68 10.31 -9.62
N LYS A 176 -37.61 9.33 -10.52
CA LYS A 176 -36.64 8.25 -10.51
C LYS A 176 -35.34 8.79 -11.08
N ASP A 177 -34.60 9.55 -10.26
CA ASP A 177 -33.23 9.95 -10.58
C ASP A 177 -32.38 8.68 -10.71
N LYS A 178 -32.27 8.21 -11.96
CA LYS A 178 -31.29 7.19 -12.37
C LYS A 178 -29.92 7.86 -12.41
N ASP A 179 -28.88 7.12 -12.00
CA ASP A 179 -27.46 7.49 -12.05
C ASP A 179 -27.03 8.33 -13.26
N ALA A 180 -27.24 9.65 -13.18
CA ALA A 180 -26.43 10.61 -13.89
C ALA A 180 -25.07 10.68 -13.16
N ALA A 181 -23.98 10.68 -13.92
CA ALA A 181 -22.67 10.95 -13.35
C ALA A 181 -22.70 12.33 -12.68
N LEU A 182 -22.58 12.36 -11.35
CA LEU A 182 -22.56 13.59 -10.57
C LEU A 182 -21.31 14.39 -10.98
N SER A 183 -21.50 15.66 -11.35
CA SER A 183 -20.39 16.52 -11.77
C SER A 183 -19.40 16.78 -10.62
N PRO A 184 -18.14 17.16 -10.92
CA PRO A 184 -17.15 17.52 -9.89
C PRO A 184 -17.68 18.52 -8.86
N GLN A 185 -18.35 19.57 -9.36
CA GLN A 185 -19.02 20.60 -8.56
C GLN A 185 -20.13 20.04 -7.64
N ARG A 186 -20.88 19.02 -8.08
CA ARG A 186 -21.91 18.38 -7.24
C ARG A 186 -21.29 17.64 -6.07
N TYR A 187 -20.20 16.91 -6.29
CA TYR A 187 -19.46 16.26 -5.21
C TYR A 187 -18.89 17.28 -4.23
N CYS A 188 -18.29 18.37 -4.70
CA CYS A 188 -17.78 19.41 -3.81
C CYS A 188 -18.89 20.04 -2.96
N ASN A 189 -20.00 20.47 -3.57
CA ASN A 189 -21.13 21.08 -2.85
C ASN A 189 -21.73 20.12 -1.79
N MET A 190 -21.80 18.83 -2.10
CA MET A 190 -22.29 17.79 -1.19
C MET A 190 -21.32 17.55 -0.03
N LEU A 191 -20.01 17.45 -0.29
CA LEU A 191 -18.99 17.35 0.75
C LEU A 191 -19.02 18.56 1.70
N LEU A 192 -19.32 19.76 1.20
CA LEU A 192 -19.45 20.96 2.03
C LEU A 192 -20.76 20.97 2.83
N ALA A 193 -21.89 20.60 2.21
CA ALA A 193 -23.23 20.70 2.80
C ALA A 193 -23.59 19.57 3.79
N THR A 194 -23.00 18.38 3.65
CA THR A 194 -23.33 17.21 4.47
C THR A 194 -22.22 16.95 5.49
N SER A 195 -22.53 17.02 6.78
CA SER A 195 -21.60 16.68 7.87
C SER A 195 -21.13 15.23 7.75
N SER A 196 -19.89 14.95 8.18
CA SER A 196 -19.28 13.62 8.06
C SER A 196 -20.12 12.49 8.64
N VAL A 197 -20.76 12.68 9.81
CA VAL A 197 -21.61 11.68 10.47
C VAL A 197 -22.89 11.34 9.67
N GLN A 198 -23.21 12.11 8.63
CA GLN A 198 -24.37 11.90 7.73
C GLN A 198 -23.96 11.56 6.30
N LEU A 199 -22.66 11.44 6.01
CA LEU A 199 -22.14 11.26 4.67
C LEU A 199 -22.16 9.78 4.26
N ASP A 200 -22.90 9.47 3.20
CA ASP A 200 -23.02 8.09 2.70
C ASP A 200 -21.68 7.57 2.16
N ILE A 201 -21.20 6.47 2.76
CA ILE A 201 -19.96 5.78 2.41
C ILE A 201 -19.96 5.33 0.95
N GLU A 202 -21.09 4.89 0.38
CA GLU A 202 -21.16 4.47 -1.03
C GLU A 202 -20.94 5.64 -1.99
N VAL A 203 -21.34 6.84 -1.58
CA VAL A 203 -21.10 8.07 -2.35
C VAL A 203 -19.61 8.47 -2.30
N VAL A 204 -18.94 8.29 -1.15
CA VAL A 204 -17.48 8.51 -1.04
C VAL A 204 -16.70 7.44 -1.81
N LYS A 205 -17.12 6.17 -1.78
CA LYS A 205 -16.56 5.10 -2.63
C LYS A 205 -16.67 5.44 -4.12
N LYS A 206 -17.79 6.03 -4.55
CA LYS A 206 -18.00 6.51 -5.93
C LYS A 206 -17.09 7.69 -6.26
N LEU A 207 -16.93 8.67 -5.34
CA LEU A 207 -15.98 9.78 -5.49
C LEU A 207 -14.53 9.28 -5.66
N ARG A 208 -14.08 8.34 -4.81
CA ARG A 208 -12.76 7.71 -4.91
C ARG A 208 -12.51 7.09 -6.28
N LEU A 209 -13.51 6.39 -6.84
CA LEU A 209 -13.40 5.78 -8.17
C LEU A 209 -13.28 6.85 -9.26
N LEU A 210 -14.02 7.95 -9.17
CA LEU A 210 -13.96 9.05 -10.13
C LEU A 210 -12.58 9.72 -10.09
N LEU A 211 -12.10 10.11 -8.90
CA LEU A 211 -10.79 10.74 -8.69
C LEU A 211 -9.61 9.96 -9.26
N ARG A 212 -9.72 8.62 -9.33
CA ARG A 212 -8.65 7.72 -9.79
C ARG A 212 -8.79 7.26 -11.24
N ASN A 213 -10.01 7.18 -11.76
CA ASN A 213 -10.28 6.51 -13.05
C ASN A 213 -10.83 7.45 -14.15
N GLU A 214 -11.34 8.64 -13.82
CA GLU A 214 -11.83 9.63 -14.81
C GLU A 214 -10.67 10.43 -15.42
N SER A 215 -11.00 11.30 -16.39
CA SER A 215 -10.02 12.18 -17.04
C SER A 215 -9.35 13.15 -16.06
N ALA A 216 -8.10 13.53 -16.38
CA ALA A 216 -7.36 14.56 -15.64
C ALA A 216 -8.19 15.84 -15.38
N SER A 217 -8.94 16.27 -16.40
CA SER A 217 -9.85 17.42 -16.38
C SER A 217 -10.99 17.31 -15.35
N TRP A 218 -11.48 16.10 -15.06
CA TRP A 218 -12.51 15.88 -14.01
C TRP A 218 -11.93 16.20 -12.62
N THR A 219 -10.72 15.69 -12.34
CA THR A 219 -10.00 15.93 -11.08
C THR A 219 -9.52 17.39 -10.98
N GLU A 220 -9.18 18.04 -12.11
CA GLU A 220 -8.91 19.48 -12.19
C GLU A 220 -10.11 20.31 -11.75
N GLU A 221 -11.28 20.08 -12.36
CA GLU A 221 -12.52 20.79 -12.01
C GLU A 221 -12.93 20.53 -10.55
N PHE A 222 -12.75 19.30 -10.05
CA PHE A 222 -13.00 18.97 -8.64
C PHE A 222 -12.10 19.76 -7.69
N VAL A 223 -10.79 19.80 -7.96
CA VAL A 223 -9.80 20.51 -7.13
C VAL A 223 -10.05 22.02 -7.18
N TRP A 224 -10.22 22.61 -8.36
CA TRP A 224 -10.50 24.05 -8.51
C TRP A 224 -11.83 24.49 -7.91
N SER A 225 -12.84 23.61 -7.88
CA SER A 225 -14.11 23.86 -7.18
C SER A 225 -13.98 23.88 -5.65
N GLY A 226 -12.79 23.61 -5.10
CA GLY A 226 -12.53 23.51 -3.66
C GLY A 226 -12.68 22.10 -3.09
N GLY A 227 -12.82 21.07 -3.94
CA GLY A 227 -13.12 19.70 -3.54
C GLY A 227 -12.08 19.07 -2.59
N TYR A 228 -10.80 19.41 -2.74
CA TYR A 228 -9.77 18.97 -1.79
C TYR A 228 -9.93 19.63 -0.41
N SER A 229 -10.25 20.93 -0.36
CA SER A 229 -10.55 21.61 0.91
C SER A 229 -11.77 20.98 1.58
N ALA A 230 -12.81 20.63 0.82
CA ALA A 230 -14.00 19.97 1.34
C ALA A 230 -13.68 18.57 1.91
N LEU A 231 -12.82 17.78 1.24
CA LEU A 231 -12.31 16.51 1.76
C LEU A 231 -11.55 16.71 3.08
N LEU A 232 -10.69 17.74 3.18
CA LEU A 232 -9.97 18.04 4.43
C LEU A 232 -10.93 18.46 5.56
N THR A 233 -11.98 19.24 5.28
CA THR A 233 -12.99 19.59 6.30
C THR A 233 -13.71 18.35 6.82
N ARG A 234 -14.15 17.43 5.94
CA ARG A 234 -14.78 16.17 6.38
C ARG A 234 -13.80 15.26 7.12
N LEU A 235 -12.54 15.18 6.69
CA LEU A 235 -11.52 14.43 7.40
C LEU A 235 -11.29 14.98 8.82
N ASN A 236 -11.15 16.30 8.97
CA ASN A 236 -10.96 16.94 10.28
C ASN A 236 -12.13 16.66 11.24
N GLU A 237 -13.38 16.74 10.75
CA GLU A 237 -14.56 16.39 11.55
C GLU A 237 -14.50 14.95 12.09
N ILE A 238 -14.12 13.96 11.29
CA ILE A 238 -14.03 12.56 11.76
C ILE A 238 -12.87 12.36 12.76
N LEU A 239 -11.79 13.14 12.64
CA LEU A 239 -10.68 13.10 13.60
C LEU A 239 -11.04 13.73 14.95
N GLU A 240 -11.98 14.67 14.98
CA GLU A 240 -12.45 15.32 16.21
C GLU A 240 -13.59 14.55 16.90
N VAL A 241 -14.44 13.86 16.14
CA VAL A 241 -15.60 13.10 16.64
C VAL A 241 -15.18 11.81 17.37
N GLU A 242 -15.95 11.44 18.40
CA GLU A 242 -15.91 10.10 19.01
C GLU A 242 -16.58 9.09 18.09
N TRP A 243 -15.83 8.08 17.65
CA TRP A 243 -16.30 7.09 16.69
C TRP A 243 -17.36 6.17 17.29
N ARG A 244 -18.42 5.89 16.52
CA ARG A 244 -19.47 4.94 16.92
C ARG A 244 -19.58 3.82 15.87
N GLU A 245 -19.53 2.57 16.33
CA GLU A 245 -19.62 1.40 15.45
C GLU A 245 -20.90 1.42 14.59
N GLU A 246 -22.02 1.90 15.16
CA GLU A 246 -23.31 2.07 14.46
C GLU A 246 -23.29 3.16 13.36
N GLN A 247 -22.36 4.11 13.42
CA GLN A 247 -22.24 5.21 12.46
C GLN A 247 -21.22 4.93 11.35
N HIS A 248 -20.43 3.85 11.49
CA HIS A 248 -19.40 3.42 10.53
C HIS A 248 -18.35 4.51 10.24
N ASP A 249 -18.04 5.34 11.24
CA ASP A 249 -17.09 6.46 11.15
C ASP A 249 -15.68 5.99 10.71
N ASP A 250 -15.30 4.77 11.11
CA ASP A 250 -14.06 4.10 10.74
C ASP A 250 -13.98 3.77 9.23
N GLN A 251 -15.07 3.26 8.66
CA GLN A 251 -15.20 2.98 7.23
C GLN A 251 -15.23 4.26 6.41
N LEU A 252 -15.87 5.32 6.94
CA LEU A 252 -15.91 6.62 6.30
C LEU A 252 -14.53 7.28 6.31
N LEU A 253 -13.80 7.24 7.44
CA LEU A 253 -12.40 7.64 7.51
C LEU A 253 -11.57 6.91 6.45
N HIS A 254 -11.71 5.58 6.37
CA HIS A 254 -10.98 4.76 5.41
C HIS A 254 -11.22 5.22 3.96
N GLU A 255 -12.46 5.46 3.55
CA GLU A 255 -12.77 5.90 2.19
C GLU A 255 -12.40 7.37 1.91
N LEU A 256 -12.45 8.27 2.90
CA LEU A 256 -11.88 9.62 2.77
C LEU A 256 -10.36 9.58 2.58
N LEU A 257 -9.64 8.78 3.37
CA LEU A 257 -8.19 8.57 3.19
C LEU A 257 -7.87 7.98 1.81
N ARG A 258 -8.73 7.07 1.30
CA ARG A 258 -8.59 6.56 -0.07
C ARG A 258 -8.87 7.62 -1.14
N CYS A 259 -9.75 8.60 -0.90
CA CYS A 259 -9.93 9.76 -1.79
C CYS A 259 -8.68 10.66 -1.80
N VAL A 260 -8.09 10.92 -0.62
CA VAL A 260 -6.82 11.67 -0.51
C VAL A 260 -5.69 10.94 -1.24
N LYS A 261 -5.60 9.61 -1.12
CA LYS A 261 -4.64 8.80 -1.89
C LYS A 261 -4.95 8.80 -3.39
N ALA A 262 -6.21 8.79 -3.81
CA ALA A 262 -6.58 8.84 -5.22
C ALA A 262 -6.13 10.15 -5.90
N LEU A 263 -6.17 11.29 -5.19
CA LEU A 263 -5.64 12.55 -5.72
C LEU A 263 -4.14 12.47 -6.10
N SER A 264 -3.37 11.59 -5.47
CA SER A 264 -1.94 11.44 -5.76
C SER A 264 -1.64 10.79 -7.11
N THR A 265 -2.64 10.24 -7.80
CA THR A 265 -2.45 9.70 -9.16
C THR A 265 -2.60 10.78 -10.24
N SER A 266 -2.89 12.04 -9.86
CA SER A 266 -3.02 13.16 -10.78
C SER A 266 -2.07 14.30 -10.44
N ALA A 267 -1.42 14.89 -11.45
CA ALA A 267 -0.50 16.02 -11.26
C ALA A 267 -1.13 17.20 -10.51
N VAL A 268 -2.38 17.57 -10.82
CA VAL A 268 -3.11 18.65 -10.13
C VAL A 268 -3.49 18.26 -8.69
N GLY A 269 -3.77 16.98 -8.45
CA GLY A 269 -4.02 16.45 -7.12
C GLY A 269 -2.75 16.45 -6.26
N CYS A 270 -1.59 16.15 -6.84
CA CYS A 270 -0.29 16.33 -6.17
C CYS A 270 0.01 17.80 -5.84
N VAL A 271 -0.44 18.77 -6.65
CA VAL A 271 -0.36 20.20 -6.30
C VAL A 271 -1.28 20.53 -5.13
N ALA A 272 -2.53 20.03 -5.13
CA ALA A 272 -3.47 20.21 -4.04
C ALA A 272 -2.95 19.60 -2.71
N LEU A 273 -2.44 18.37 -2.74
CA LEU A 273 -1.87 17.70 -1.57
C LEU A 273 -0.70 18.47 -0.95
N ARG A 274 0.08 19.22 -1.76
CA ARG A 274 1.14 20.10 -1.27
C ARG A 274 0.61 21.41 -0.69
N SER A 275 -0.50 21.96 -1.22
CA SER A 275 -0.97 23.31 -0.86
C SER A 275 -1.44 23.44 0.60
N CYS A 276 -1.80 22.33 1.25
CA CYS A 276 -2.21 22.30 2.66
C CYS A 276 -1.21 21.59 3.59
N SER A 277 -0.09 21.10 3.07
CA SER A 277 0.92 20.36 3.83
C SER A 277 1.50 21.23 4.97
N PRO A 278 1.64 20.72 6.21
CA PRO A 278 1.60 19.31 6.63
C PRO A 278 0.20 18.74 6.97
N THR A 279 -0.89 19.46 6.74
CA THR A 279 -2.25 18.93 6.90
C THR A 279 -2.63 18.08 5.66
N PRO A 280 -3.18 16.86 5.82
CA PRO A 280 -3.62 16.22 7.06
C PRO A 280 -2.56 15.33 7.74
N PHE A 281 -1.38 15.13 7.12
CA PHE A 281 -0.36 14.17 7.55
C PHE A 281 0.00 14.25 9.04
N GLY A 282 0.16 15.45 9.60
CA GLY A 282 0.42 15.62 11.05
C GLY A 282 -0.73 15.16 11.96
N GLN A 283 -1.98 15.39 11.53
CA GLN A 283 -3.17 14.93 12.25
C GLN A 283 -3.30 13.41 12.18
N LEU A 284 -2.96 12.80 11.04
CA LEU A 284 -3.00 11.35 10.86
C LEU A 284 -1.91 10.62 11.68
N VAL A 285 -0.72 11.21 11.83
CA VAL A 285 0.29 10.68 12.76
C VAL A 285 -0.16 10.82 14.21
N THR A 286 -0.76 11.97 14.57
CA THR A 286 -1.36 12.16 15.91
C THR A 286 -2.43 11.11 16.20
N LEU A 287 -3.29 10.78 15.23
CA LEU A 287 -4.28 9.70 15.33
C LEU A 287 -3.61 8.34 15.56
N LEU A 288 -2.57 7.99 14.78
CA LEU A 288 -1.85 6.71 14.97
C LEU A 288 -1.22 6.56 16.36
N TYR A 289 -0.80 7.67 16.99
CA TYR A 289 -0.19 7.66 18.33
C TYR A 289 -1.21 7.83 19.47
N SER A 290 -2.48 8.03 19.14
CA SER A 290 -3.57 8.18 20.11
C SER A 290 -4.18 6.84 20.53
N ASP A 291 -4.93 6.87 21.62
CA ASP A 291 -5.89 5.83 21.99
C ASP A 291 -7.01 5.66 20.95
N LYS A 292 -7.39 6.73 20.24
CA LYS A 292 -8.35 6.74 19.12
C LYS A 292 -7.80 6.16 17.80
N ARG A 293 -6.62 5.53 17.78
CA ARG A 293 -6.04 4.94 16.55
C ARG A 293 -7.00 3.91 15.91
N PRO A 294 -7.06 3.79 14.57
CA PRO A 294 -8.01 2.88 13.92
C PRO A 294 -7.89 1.44 14.40
N GLY A 295 -9.00 0.76 14.71
CA GLY A 295 -8.99 -0.67 15.05
C GLY A 295 -8.48 -1.52 13.88
N ASP A 296 -8.95 -1.20 12.67
CA ASP A 296 -8.55 -1.85 11.42
C ASP A 296 -7.10 -1.52 11.01
N VAL A 297 -6.34 -2.58 10.73
CA VAL A 297 -4.95 -2.53 10.27
C VAL A 297 -4.84 -1.94 8.85
N ALA A 298 -5.81 -2.19 7.96
CA ALA A 298 -5.75 -1.65 6.60
C ALA A 298 -5.88 -0.11 6.59
N THR A 299 -6.65 0.45 7.52
CA THR A 299 -6.76 1.91 7.74
C THR A 299 -5.45 2.48 8.26
N ARG A 300 -4.78 1.82 9.23
CA ARG A 300 -3.44 2.24 9.69
C ARG A 300 -2.41 2.17 8.57
N GLN A 301 -2.42 1.11 7.78
CA GLN A 301 -1.54 0.97 6.62
C GLN A 301 -1.76 2.11 5.63
N LEU A 302 -3.02 2.48 5.35
CA LEU A 302 -3.33 3.58 4.44
C LEU A 302 -2.79 4.93 4.94
N ILE A 303 -2.79 5.19 6.25
CA ILE A 303 -2.12 6.37 6.83
C ILE A 303 -0.60 6.33 6.56
N VAL A 304 0.05 5.19 6.78
CA VAL A 304 1.50 5.04 6.52
C VAL A 304 1.83 5.16 5.03
N GLU A 305 0.95 4.68 4.14
CA GLU A 305 1.06 4.89 2.69
C GLU A 305 0.93 6.36 2.29
N LEU A 306 0.10 7.15 3.00
CA LEU A 306 0.02 8.60 2.81
C LEU A 306 1.27 9.33 3.34
N ILE A 307 1.92 8.82 4.39
CA ILE A 307 3.20 9.36 4.87
C ILE A 307 4.32 9.01 3.88
N LEU A 308 4.35 7.78 3.34
CA LEU A 308 5.26 7.37 2.26
C LEU A 308 5.13 8.26 1.01
N LEU A 309 3.89 8.64 0.66
CA LEU A 309 3.62 9.54 -0.46
C LEU A 309 4.31 10.91 -0.32
N LEU A 310 4.72 11.33 0.88
CA LEU A 310 5.49 12.58 1.06
C LEU A 310 6.85 12.54 0.34
N PHE A 311 7.45 11.36 0.14
CA PHE A 311 8.71 11.24 -0.64
C PHE A 311 8.48 11.43 -2.15
N ASP A 312 7.31 11.08 -2.67
CA ASP A 312 6.91 11.33 -4.06
C ASP A 312 6.43 12.79 -4.26
N LEU A 313 5.71 13.34 -3.28
CA LEU A 313 5.26 14.73 -3.30
C LEU A 313 6.45 15.68 -3.15
N TYR A 314 7.42 15.36 -2.32
CA TYR A 314 8.63 16.15 -2.09
C TYR A 314 9.87 15.31 -2.41
N PRO A 315 10.21 15.12 -3.70
CA PRO A 315 11.41 14.40 -4.11
C PRO A 315 12.68 15.05 -3.52
N LEU A 316 13.78 14.32 -3.46
CA LEU A 316 15.05 14.76 -2.86
C LEU A 316 15.64 16.04 -3.50
N SER A 317 15.16 16.43 -4.69
CA SER A 317 15.47 17.67 -5.39
C SER A 317 14.58 18.87 -5.03
N SER A 318 13.66 18.72 -4.07
CA SER A 318 12.78 19.80 -3.61
C SER A 318 13.57 20.94 -2.97
N LEU A 319 13.17 22.17 -3.25
CA LEU A 319 13.77 23.36 -2.67
C LEU A 319 13.44 23.45 -1.17
N PRO A 320 14.39 23.91 -0.33
CA PRO A 320 14.13 24.18 1.08
C PRO A 320 13.05 25.25 1.20
N SER A 321 12.29 25.23 2.30
CA SER A 321 11.31 26.28 2.54
C SER A 321 11.99 27.65 2.62
N SER A 322 11.71 28.50 1.63
CA SER A 322 12.17 29.90 1.63
C SER A 322 11.40 30.66 2.70
N GLY A 323 11.98 30.74 3.89
CA GLY A 323 11.36 31.41 5.03
C GLY A 323 10.97 32.85 4.66
N SER A 324 9.70 33.17 4.82
CA SER A 324 9.22 34.54 4.81
C SER A 324 9.80 35.28 6.01
N VAL A 325 10.98 35.88 5.81
CA VAL A 325 11.62 36.75 6.81
C VAL A 325 10.62 37.85 7.18
N PRO A 326 10.18 37.96 8.44
CA PRO A 326 9.36 39.09 8.87
C PRO A 326 10.25 40.34 8.80
N SER A 327 10.06 41.13 7.74
CA SER A 327 10.82 42.34 7.44
C SER A 327 10.59 43.38 8.54
N SER A 328 11.42 43.32 9.57
CA SER A 328 11.38 44.18 10.74
C SER A 328 12.57 45.13 10.71
N THR A 329 12.44 46.22 9.95
CA THR A 329 12.93 47.57 10.29
C THR A 329 12.58 48.61 9.22
N SER A 330 12.29 49.85 9.66
CA SER A 330 12.15 51.10 8.88
C SER A 330 11.09 51.23 7.77
N SER A 331 9.90 51.66 8.18
CA SER A 331 9.21 52.88 7.69
C SER A 331 9.29 53.30 6.20
N THR A 332 8.16 53.27 5.50
CA THR A 332 7.37 54.48 5.18
C THR A 332 6.00 54.13 4.56
N GLN A 333 5.09 55.10 4.48
CA GLN A 333 3.69 54.90 4.09
C GLN A 333 3.51 54.54 2.61
N GLY A 334 2.62 53.58 2.34
CA GLY A 334 2.12 53.29 1.00
C GLY A 334 0.75 52.61 1.05
N HIS A 335 -0.31 53.32 0.66
CA HIS A 335 -1.65 52.74 0.56
C HIS A 335 -1.73 51.84 -0.68
N GLY A 336 -1.99 50.54 -0.49
CA GLY A 336 -2.20 49.60 -1.60
C GLY A 336 -2.92 48.35 -1.14
N ARG A 337 -4.23 48.26 -1.38
CA ARG A 337 -4.98 47.01 -1.21
C ARG A 337 -4.63 46.07 -2.36
N SER A 338 -4.02 44.92 -2.05
CA SER A 338 -4.41 43.67 -2.71
C SER A 338 -4.16 42.49 -1.78
N ARG A 339 -5.24 41.83 -1.35
CA ARG A 339 -5.20 40.51 -0.75
C ARG A 339 -5.24 39.54 -1.94
N SER A 340 -4.07 39.20 -2.50
CA SER A 340 -4.02 38.18 -3.56
C SER A 340 -4.58 36.87 -3.01
N ALA A 341 -5.49 36.25 -3.77
CA ALA A 341 -6.08 34.99 -3.36
C ALA A 341 -5.04 33.86 -3.50
N PRO A 342 -5.04 32.81 -2.64
CA PRO A 342 -3.99 31.78 -2.64
C PRO A 342 -3.86 30.89 -3.89
N TRP A 343 -4.55 31.19 -4.98
CA TRP A 343 -4.69 30.34 -6.16
C TRP A 343 -4.25 31.01 -7.49
N GLU A 344 -3.66 32.21 -7.46
CA GLU A 344 -2.96 32.77 -8.63
C GLU A 344 -1.61 32.07 -8.86
N VAL A 345 -1.66 30.77 -9.16
CA VAL A 345 -0.54 30.03 -9.74
C VAL A 345 -0.59 30.25 -11.25
N ALA A 346 0.26 31.13 -11.76
CA ALA A 346 0.45 31.28 -13.19
C ALA A 346 0.89 29.93 -13.80
N PRO A 347 0.44 29.57 -15.02
CA PRO A 347 0.83 28.33 -15.68
C PRO A 347 2.32 28.39 -16.07
N CYS A 348 3.18 28.01 -15.14
CA CYS A 348 4.62 28.02 -15.33
C CYS A 348 5.05 26.89 -16.29
N GLY A 349 6.01 27.21 -17.15
CA GLY A 349 6.62 26.27 -18.07
C GLY A 349 7.49 25.20 -17.36
N PRO A 350 8.34 24.46 -18.12
CA PRO A 350 8.83 23.13 -17.75
C PRO A 350 9.75 23.02 -16.51
N SER A 351 10.05 24.09 -15.77
CA SER A 351 10.81 24.04 -14.51
C SER A 351 9.88 23.86 -13.30
N SER A 352 9.34 22.65 -13.12
CA SER A 352 8.42 22.30 -12.03
C SER A 352 9.15 22.09 -10.69
N LEU A 353 9.76 23.15 -10.16
CA LEU A 353 10.50 23.12 -8.90
C LEU A 353 9.54 23.12 -7.70
N VAL A 354 9.46 22.00 -7.01
CA VAL A 354 8.68 21.84 -5.77
C VAL A 354 9.42 22.47 -4.60
N THR A 355 8.71 23.21 -3.73
CA THR A 355 9.27 23.78 -2.50
C THR A 355 8.65 23.11 -1.27
N LEU A 356 9.45 22.85 -0.25
CA LEU A 356 9.02 22.23 1.01
C LEU A 356 8.20 23.20 1.90
N PRO A 357 7.25 22.69 2.70
CA PRO A 357 6.50 23.50 3.67
C PRO A 357 7.42 23.99 4.78
N ALA A 358 7.16 25.20 5.28
CA ALA A 358 7.93 25.76 6.39
C ALA A 358 7.70 24.95 7.69
N PRO A 359 8.72 24.77 8.55
CA PRO A 359 10.09 25.30 8.49
C PRO A 359 11.11 24.37 7.80
N HIS A 360 10.66 23.42 6.97
CA HIS A 360 11.51 22.28 6.55
C HIS A 360 12.44 22.62 5.39
N ALA A 361 13.73 22.29 5.56
CA ALA A 361 14.76 22.45 4.54
C ALA A 361 14.92 21.20 3.65
N THR A 362 14.53 20.02 4.16
CA THR A 362 14.68 18.73 3.46
C THR A 362 13.47 17.82 3.71
N THR A 363 13.17 16.90 2.80
CA THR A 363 12.11 15.89 2.98
C THR A 363 12.36 15.04 4.23
N PHE A 364 13.61 14.71 4.52
CA PHE A 364 14.00 14.07 5.78
C PHE A 364 13.57 14.89 7.00
N SER A 365 13.80 16.21 7.01
CA SER A 365 13.40 17.06 8.14
C SER A 365 11.88 17.15 8.34
N LEU A 366 11.10 17.11 7.25
CA LEU A 366 9.63 17.08 7.27
C LEU A 366 9.10 15.74 7.81
N VAL A 367 9.59 14.62 7.30
CA VAL A 367 9.17 13.30 7.78
C VAL A 367 9.67 13.06 9.22
N ARG A 368 10.86 13.58 9.58
CA ARG A 368 11.38 13.52 10.96
C ARG A 368 10.48 14.25 11.93
N SER A 369 10.02 15.47 11.64
CA SER A 369 9.11 16.18 12.55
C SER A 369 7.76 15.49 12.69
N LEU A 370 7.24 14.89 11.61
CA LEU A 370 6.02 14.09 11.66
C LEU A 370 6.21 12.86 12.57
N LEU A 371 7.24 12.05 12.36
CA LEU A 371 7.52 10.85 13.18
C LEU A 371 7.93 11.15 14.64
N LEU A 372 8.31 12.39 14.94
CA LEU A 372 8.59 12.88 16.30
C LEU A 372 7.41 13.64 16.92
N THR A 373 6.22 13.61 16.30
CA THR A 373 4.99 14.13 16.91
C THR A 373 4.78 13.44 18.27
N PRO A 374 4.60 14.19 19.38
CA PRO A 374 4.35 13.58 20.69
C PRO A 374 3.01 12.84 20.67
N ALA A 375 2.91 11.73 21.41
CA ALA A 375 1.62 11.09 21.63
C ALA A 375 0.68 12.07 22.36
N PRO A 376 -0.58 12.22 21.92
CA PRO A 376 -1.55 12.98 22.68
C PRO A 376 -1.81 12.32 24.05
N PRO A 377 -2.25 13.08 25.07
CA PRO A 377 -2.63 12.49 26.35
C PRO A 377 -3.80 11.51 26.18
N PRO A 378 -3.89 10.44 26.99
CA PRO A 378 -5.03 9.53 26.95
C PRO A 378 -6.34 10.25 27.24
N SER A 379 -7.41 9.91 26.51
CA SER A 379 -8.73 10.52 26.63
C SER A 379 -9.34 10.32 28.03
N GLU A 380 -8.96 9.24 28.73
CA GLU A 380 -9.49 8.88 30.06
C GLU A 380 -8.72 9.48 31.24
N ASP A 381 -7.57 10.15 31.05
CA ASP A 381 -6.73 10.62 32.15
C ASP A 381 -6.25 12.08 31.99
N PRO A 382 -7.04 13.08 32.47
CA PRO A 382 -6.69 14.49 32.39
C PRO A 382 -5.65 14.94 33.44
N ARG A 383 -4.90 14.02 34.05
CA ARG A 383 -3.84 14.37 35.01
C ARG A 383 -2.77 15.23 34.36
N ILE A 384 -2.42 16.32 35.05
CA ILE A 384 -1.29 17.18 34.68
C ILE A 384 -0.03 16.30 34.57
N PRO A 385 0.70 16.32 33.45
CA PRO A 385 1.95 15.59 33.33
C PRO A 385 2.93 16.03 34.43
N VAL A 386 3.23 15.14 35.37
CA VAL A 386 4.23 15.40 36.40
C VAL A 386 5.59 15.41 35.70
N ALA A 387 6.16 16.60 35.50
CA ALA A 387 7.49 16.74 34.98
C ALA A 387 8.46 15.94 35.88
N PRO A 388 9.29 15.04 35.31
CA PRO A 388 10.27 14.32 36.08
C PRO A 388 11.24 15.32 36.74
N HIS A 389 11.70 15.01 37.95
CA HIS A 389 12.69 15.86 38.61
C HIS A 389 13.97 15.89 37.77
N THR A 390 14.63 17.05 37.68
CA THR A 390 15.85 17.29 36.90
C THR A 390 16.92 16.17 36.95
N PHE A 391 17.15 15.55 38.11
CA PHE A 391 18.11 14.44 38.24
C PHE A 391 17.73 13.19 37.42
N ILE A 392 16.43 12.98 37.19
CA ILE A 392 15.90 11.89 36.36
C ILE A 392 16.10 12.23 34.87
N GLU A 393 15.94 13.50 34.50
CA GLU A 393 16.15 13.99 33.13
C GLU A 393 17.62 13.84 32.72
N GLU A 394 18.55 14.23 33.59
CA GLU A 394 20.01 14.09 33.37
C GLU A 394 20.47 12.63 33.21
N LEU A 395 19.75 11.67 33.81
CA LEU A 395 20.03 10.24 33.70
C LEU A 395 19.30 9.54 32.54
N HIS A 396 18.31 10.20 31.91
CA HIS A 396 17.47 9.56 30.91
C HIS A 396 18.06 9.71 29.50
N ILE A 397 18.55 8.61 28.93
CA ILE A 397 18.92 8.57 27.51
C ILE A 397 17.63 8.71 26.67
N PRO A 398 17.45 9.80 25.89
CA PRO A 398 16.20 10.09 25.21
C PRO A 398 15.91 9.08 24.11
N ARG A 399 14.71 8.53 24.10
CA ARG A 399 14.24 7.53 23.12
C ARG A 399 13.23 8.14 22.17
N ILE A 400 13.67 9.12 21.38
CA ILE A 400 12.79 10.02 20.62
C ILE A 400 11.83 9.29 19.66
N TYR A 401 12.22 8.16 19.07
CA TYR A 401 11.37 7.33 18.20
C TYR A 401 10.54 6.27 18.94
N LYS A 402 10.49 6.28 20.28
CA LYS A 402 9.77 5.25 21.06
C LYS A 402 8.29 5.18 20.68
N THR A 403 7.66 6.33 20.50
CA THR A 403 6.24 6.43 20.10
C THR A 403 6.02 5.82 18.72
N TYR A 404 6.83 6.20 17.73
CA TYR A 404 6.77 5.61 16.38
C TYR A 404 6.98 4.09 16.41
N LEU A 405 8.00 3.61 17.11
CA LEU A 405 8.30 2.18 17.22
C LEU A 405 7.28 1.41 18.08
N GLN A 406 6.40 2.08 18.82
CA GLN A 406 5.34 1.40 19.57
C GLN A 406 4.36 0.70 18.62
N GLU A 407 4.04 1.28 17.46
CA GLU A 407 3.21 0.62 16.43
C GLU A 407 3.83 -0.71 15.97
N LEU A 408 5.14 -0.72 15.67
CA LEU A 408 5.85 -1.94 15.27
C LEU A 408 5.94 -2.97 16.40
N ASN A 409 6.15 -2.53 17.65
CA ASN A 409 6.17 -3.42 18.81
C ASN A 409 4.77 -3.99 19.13
N ASP A 410 3.71 -3.22 18.89
CA ASP A 410 2.33 -3.66 19.05
C ASP A 410 1.99 -4.75 18.03
N ILE A 411 2.36 -4.61 16.74
CA ILE A 411 2.20 -5.69 15.75
C ILE A 411 2.96 -6.96 16.22
N CYS A 412 4.19 -6.81 16.73
CA CYS A 412 4.98 -7.92 17.25
C CYS A 412 4.34 -8.64 18.45
N ARG A 413 3.57 -7.92 19.27
CA ARG A 413 2.84 -8.45 20.44
C ARG A 413 1.50 -9.07 20.04
N ASP A 414 0.71 -8.33 19.27
CA ASP A 414 -0.69 -8.64 19.02
C ASP A 414 -0.85 -9.75 17.98
N TYR A 415 0.12 -9.90 17.06
CA TYR A 415 0.19 -10.98 16.06
C TYR A 415 1.33 -11.97 16.36
N PHE A 416 1.63 -12.21 17.65
CA PHE A 416 2.80 -13.00 18.06
C PHE A 416 2.89 -14.40 17.42
N TRP A 417 1.73 -15.03 17.11
CA TRP A 417 1.65 -16.36 16.49
C TRP A 417 2.15 -16.41 15.04
N VAL A 418 2.32 -15.27 14.36
CA VAL A 418 2.92 -15.22 13.02
C VAL A 418 4.45 -15.44 13.08
N PHE A 419 5.07 -15.18 14.23
CA PHE A 419 6.52 -15.17 14.41
C PHE A 419 7.09 -16.52 14.91
N CYS A 420 6.57 -17.62 14.35
CA CYS A 420 6.86 -19.00 14.78
C CYS A 420 8.15 -19.63 14.20
N HIS A 421 9.00 -18.91 13.46
CA HIS A 421 10.19 -19.47 12.82
C HIS A 421 11.51 -18.97 13.48
N PRO A 422 11.89 -19.47 14.67
CA PRO A 422 13.05 -18.96 15.42
C PRO A 422 14.41 -19.15 14.73
N ASN A 423 14.49 -20.05 13.75
CA ASN A 423 15.71 -20.36 12.99
C ASN A 423 15.94 -19.43 11.78
N ASN A 424 14.96 -18.60 11.41
CA ASN A 424 15.09 -17.70 10.26
C ASN A 424 16.10 -16.58 10.56
N THR A 425 17.07 -16.40 9.67
CA THR A 425 18.06 -15.32 9.72
C THR A 425 17.46 -13.99 9.28
N ILE A 426 18.09 -12.88 9.70
CA ILE A 426 17.97 -11.62 8.97
C ILE A 426 18.77 -11.81 7.67
N TRP A 427 18.16 -11.52 6.52
CA TRP A 427 18.84 -11.78 5.25
C TRP A 427 19.96 -10.77 5.02
N ASN A 428 21.09 -11.25 4.51
CA ASN A 428 22.13 -10.39 3.98
C ASN A 428 21.68 -9.85 2.60
N LEU A 429 21.57 -8.52 2.47
CA LEU A 429 21.11 -7.87 1.23
C LEU A 429 22.03 -8.19 0.04
N ASP A 430 23.35 -8.29 0.27
CA ASP A 430 24.31 -8.64 -0.77
C ASP A 430 24.03 -10.02 -1.39
N ASP A 431 23.52 -10.97 -0.60
CA ASP A 431 23.19 -12.33 -1.05
C ASP A 431 21.75 -12.46 -1.58
N THR A 432 20.90 -11.42 -1.43
CA THR A 432 19.45 -11.46 -1.72
C THR A 432 19.11 -10.99 -3.13
N ASP A 433 18.39 -11.82 -3.88
CA ASP A 433 17.88 -11.47 -5.21
C ASP A 433 16.57 -10.68 -5.06
N GLU A 434 16.72 -9.36 -4.94
CA GLU A 434 15.60 -8.41 -4.73
C GLU A 434 14.53 -8.55 -5.82
N GLY A 435 14.95 -8.68 -7.08
CA GLY A 435 14.04 -8.85 -8.23
C GLY A 435 13.20 -10.13 -8.17
N LYS A 436 13.72 -11.24 -7.63
CA LYS A 436 12.95 -12.48 -7.38
C LYS A 436 11.94 -12.36 -6.23
N VAL A 437 12.20 -11.48 -5.27
CA VAL A 437 11.35 -11.25 -4.09
C VAL A 437 10.22 -10.29 -4.43
N GLU A 438 10.52 -9.19 -5.11
CA GLU A 438 9.54 -8.16 -5.49
C GLU A 438 8.65 -8.57 -6.66
N LYS A 439 9.07 -9.55 -7.48
CA LYS A 439 8.26 -10.06 -8.59
C LYS A 439 6.89 -10.51 -8.09
N PRO A 440 5.78 -10.00 -8.65
CA PRO A 440 4.44 -10.40 -8.26
C PRO A 440 4.28 -11.92 -8.32
N ARG A 441 3.94 -12.52 -7.18
CA ARG A 441 3.61 -13.94 -7.05
C ARG A 441 2.11 -14.09 -6.92
N ALA A 442 1.55 -15.10 -7.58
CA ALA A 442 0.18 -15.51 -7.30
C ALA A 442 0.07 -15.84 -5.79
N PRO A 443 -0.97 -15.36 -5.08
CA PRO A 443 -1.16 -15.65 -3.68
C PRO A 443 -1.20 -17.17 -3.44
N GLY A 444 -0.25 -17.68 -2.65
CA GLY A 444 -0.17 -19.10 -2.31
C GLY A 444 -0.74 -19.35 -0.92
N GLY A 445 -1.73 -20.22 -0.81
CA GLY A 445 -2.39 -20.52 0.48
C GLY A 445 -3.48 -19.52 0.85
N MET A 446 -3.78 -19.43 2.16
CA MET A 446 -4.86 -18.61 2.71
C MET A 446 -4.46 -17.13 2.83
N THR A 447 -4.37 -16.43 1.71
CA THR A 447 -4.06 -15.00 1.69
C THR A 447 -5.32 -14.15 1.91
N GLY A 448 -5.21 -13.07 2.68
CA GLY A 448 -6.34 -12.23 3.09
C GLY A 448 -6.90 -12.53 4.49
N GLY A 449 -6.18 -13.30 5.31
CA GLY A 449 -6.42 -13.35 6.76
C GLY A 449 -5.75 -12.17 7.48
N VAL A 450 -6.18 -11.88 8.72
CA VAL A 450 -5.68 -10.76 9.54
C VAL A 450 -4.16 -10.76 9.75
N GLU A 451 -3.54 -11.94 9.75
CA GLU A 451 -2.08 -12.12 9.79
C GLU A 451 -1.37 -11.60 8.53
N PHE A 452 -1.99 -11.75 7.36
CA PHE A 452 -1.43 -11.27 6.09
C PHE A 452 -1.52 -9.74 6.01
N GLU A 453 -2.63 -9.16 6.49
CA GLU A 453 -2.81 -7.72 6.60
C GLU A 453 -1.82 -7.11 7.60
N ALA A 454 -1.66 -7.71 8.78
CA ALA A 454 -0.66 -7.30 9.76
C ALA A 454 0.78 -7.33 9.22
N MET A 455 1.17 -8.38 8.49
CA MET A 455 2.51 -8.45 7.88
C MET A 455 2.66 -7.49 6.70
N THR A 456 1.58 -7.18 5.97
CA THR A 456 1.59 -6.15 4.92
C THR A 456 1.78 -4.76 5.54
N TYR A 457 1.06 -4.45 6.62
CA TYR A 457 1.24 -3.21 7.39
C TYR A 457 2.66 -3.09 7.95
N MET A 458 3.19 -4.16 8.56
CA MET A 458 4.57 -4.21 9.06
C MET A 458 5.59 -3.99 7.92
N THR A 459 5.37 -4.60 6.75
CA THR A 459 6.21 -4.39 5.55
C THR A 459 6.18 -2.92 5.11
N THR A 460 5.00 -2.29 5.10
CA THR A 460 4.82 -0.88 4.75
C THR A 460 5.50 0.06 5.77
N GLN A 461 5.50 -0.28 7.06
CA GLN A 461 6.26 0.43 8.09
C GLN A 461 7.79 0.31 7.87
N PHE A 462 8.31 -0.88 7.52
CA PHE A 462 9.72 -1.02 7.16
C PHE A 462 10.08 -0.26 5.86
N LYS A 463 9.18 -0.21 4.87
CA LYS A 463 9.36 0.66 3.69
C LYS A 463 9.47 2.14 4.07
N LEU A 464 8.57 2.64 4.92
CA LEU A 464 8.65 4.02 5.44
C LEU A 464 10.00 4.28 6.11
N MET A 465 10.45 3.36 6.97
CA MET A 465 11.75 3.48 7.64
C MET A 465 12.95 3.41 6.67
N ASN A 466 12.86 2.63 5.59
CA ASN A 466 13.88 2.54 4.55
C ASN A 466 13.98 3.84 3.72
N TYR A 467 12.86 4.37 3.23
CA TYR A 467 12.84 5.68 2.56
C TYR A 467 13.30 6.81 3.49
N PHE A 468 12.94 6.75 4.77
CA PHE A 468 13.39 7.72 5.78
C PHE A 468 14.90 7.65 5.99
N ALA A 469 15.49 6.46 6.10
CA ALA A 469 16.94 6.28 6.21
C ALA A 469 17.68 6.68 4.93
N GLU A 470 17.19 6.31 3.75
CA GLU A 470 17.74 6.76 2.45
C GLU A 470 17.73 8.28 2.31
N SER A 471 16.63 8.94 2.73
CA SER A 471 16.56 10.40 2.71
C SER A 471 17.54 11.07 3.69
N ALA A 472 17.94 10.39 4.76
CA ALA A 472 18.99 10.83 5.69
C ALA A 472 20.40 10.60 5.11
N GLU A 473 20.63 9.45 4.46
CA GLU A 473 21.88 9.14 3.76
C GLU A 473 22.16 10.17 2.65
N HIS A 474 21.12 10.54 1.88
CA HIS A 474 21.24 11.54 0.80
C HIS A 474 21.62 12.95 1.29
N LEU A 475 21.40 13.29 2.56
CA LEU A 475 21.87 14.58 3.10
C LEU A 475 23.41 14.65 3.18
N ASN A 476 24.09 13.50 3.25
CA ASN A 476 25.54 13.37 3.29
C ASN A 476 26.23 14.30 4.31
N VAL A 477 25.60 14.48 5.47
CA VAL A 477 26.11 15.30 6.59
C VAL A 477 27.04 14.47 7.51
N PRO A 478 27.97 15.11 8.25
CA PRO A 478 28.86 14.43 9.20
C PRO A 478 28.10 13.62 10.27
N ARG A 479 28.75 12.57 10.81
CA ARG A 479 28.13 11.60 11.74
C ARG A 479 27.68 12.20 13.08
N GLU A 480 28.23 13.35 13.42
CA GLU A 480 27.98 14.14 14.62
C GLU A 480 26.75 15.03 14.46
N HIS A 481 26.31 15.29 13.22
CA HIS A 481 25.16 16.15 12.92
C HIS A 481 23.85 15.47 13.32
N GLU A 482 22.91 16.23 13.92
CA GLU A 482 21.63 15.72 14.42
C GLU A 482 20.78 15.04 13.34
N LEU A 483 20.84 15.57 12.12
CA LEU A 483 20.12 15.05 10.96
C LEU A 483 20.90 13.98 10.17
N SER A 484 22.01 13.45 10.70
CA SER A 484 22.79 12.41 10.02
C SER A 484 22.10 11.06 10.05
N ALA A 485 22.31 10.25 9.01
CA ALA A 485 21.89 8.85 8.98
C ALA A 485 22.46 8.06 10.18
N HIS A 486 23.73 8.30 10.53
CA HIS A 486 24.36 7.68 11.70
C HIS A 486 23.59 7.99 13.00
N ARG A 487 23.24 9.27 13.23
CA ARG A 487 22.43 9.68 14.40
C ARG A 487 21.03 9.07 14.38
N LEU A 488 20.37 9.04 13.21
CA LEU A 488 19.08 8.39 13.03
C LEU A 488 19.09 6.93 13.52
N HIS A 489 20.08 6.14 13.11
CA HIS A 489 20.15 4.74 13.54
C HIS A 489 20.47 4.61 15.04
N ILE A 490 21.33 5.46 15.61
CA ILE A 490 21.52 5.51 17.08
C ILE A 490 20.18 5.74 17.78
N ASP A 491 19.42 6.76 17.38
CA ASP A 491 18.14 7.11 17.99
C ASP A 491 17.10 5.98 17.85
N LEU A 492 17.03 5.31 16.69
CA LEU A 492 16.14 4.15 16.46
C LEU A 492 16.52 2.93 17.31
N PHE A 493 17.82 2.64 17.48
CA PHE A 493 18.29 1.55 18.34
C PHE A 493 18.09 1.86 19.83
N LEU A 494 18.29 3.10 20.27
CA LEU A 494 17.94 3.54 21.62
C LEU A 494 16.42 3.43 21.89
N SER A 495 15.60 3.69 20.89
CA SER A 495 14.14 3.50 20.94
C SER A 495 13.69 2.03 20.82
N GLY A 496 14.58 1.09 20.51
CA GLY A 496 14.33 -0.36 20.57
C GLY A 496 13.97 -1.06 19.26
N ILE A 497 14.43 -0.55 18.10
CA ILE A 497 14.22 -1.24 16.81
C ILE A 497 14.85 -2.65 16.78
N ASP A 498 15.91 -2.89 17.57
CA ASP A 498 16.57 -4.19 17.71
C ASP A 498 15.58 -5.30 18.12
N ARG A 499 14.64 -5.00 19.02
CA ARG A 499 13.59 -5.93 19.46
C ARG A 499 12.64 -6.29 18.32
N VAL A 500 12.24 -5.29 17.54
CA VAL A 500 11.39 -5.47 16.35
C VAL A 500 12.12 -6.36 15.33
N LEU A 501 13.39 -6.10 15.02
CA LEU A 501 14.19 -6.93 14.11
C LEU A 501 14.29 -8.39 14.58
N LEU A 502 14.50 -8.60 15.89
CA LEU A 502 14.61 -9.93 16.50
C LEU A 502 13.29 -10.74 16.47
N VAL A 503 12.14 -10.08 16.36
CA VAL A 503 10.82 -10.71 16.18
C VAL A 503 10.49 -10.84 14.69
N ALA A 504 10.59 -9.77 13.91
CA ALA A 504 10.27 -9.70 12.48
C ALA A 504 10.94 -10.82 11.66
N ARG A 505 12.22 -11.10 11.92
CA ARG A 505 12.96 -12.19 11.28
C ARG A 505 12.29 -13.57 11.43
N LYS A 506 11.43 -13.77 12.45
CA LYS A 506 10.78 -15.06 12.72
C LYS A 506 9.48 -15.25 11.96
N ALA A 507 9.06 -14.28 11.15
CA ALA A 507 7.93 -14.44 10.22
C ALA A 507 8.28 -15.46 9.13
N SER A 508 7.26 -16.08 8.52
CA SER A 508 7.46 -17.05 7.43
C SER A 508 8.17 -16.41 6.22
N THR A 509 9.32 -16.95 5.86
CA THR A 509 10.08 -16.57 4.65
C THR A 509 9.39 -16.99 3.35
N ALA A 510 8.41 -17.90 3.42
CA ALA A 510 7.63 -18.36 2.27
C ALA A 510 6.43 -17.45 2.00
N TYR A 511 5.73 -16.99 3.04
CA TYR A 511 4.54 -16.14 2.92
C TYR A 511 4.84 -14.64 2.91
N TYR A 512 5.89 -14.19 3.63
CA TYR A 512 6.22 -12.77 3.79
C TYR A 512 7.64 -12.42 3.31
N PRO A 513 8.12 -12.88 2.13
CA PRO A 513 9.50 -12.65 1.70
C PRO A 513 9.82 -11.17 1.53
N THR A 514 8.83 -10.33 1.20
CA THR A 514 8.95 -8.87 1.14
C THR A 514 9.24 -8.24 2.51
N LEU A 515 8.65 -8.74 3.61
CA LEU A 515 8.99 -8.25 4.95
C LEU A 515 10.48 -8.51 5.27
N HIS A 516 10.99 -9.70 4.92
CA HIS A 516 12.40 -10.06 5.11
C HIS A 516 13.34 -9.20 4.27
N LEU A 517 12.96 -8.87 3.02
CA LEU A 517 13.71 -7.96 2.17
C LEU A 517 13.77 -6.54 2.75
N GLU A 518 12.65 -5.99 3.22
CA GLU A 518 12.63 -4.64 3.80
C GLU A 518 13.39 -4.57 5.13
N VAL A 519 13.36 -5.64 5.94
CA VAL A 519 14.21 -5.79 7.13
C VAL A 519 15.70 -5.85 6.75
N ALA A 520 16.07 -6.55 5.67
CA ALA A 520 17.44 -6.62 5.17
C ALA A 520 17.94 -5.26 4.64
N ARG A 521 17.09 -4.54 3.90
CA ARG A 521 17.34 -3.16 3.42
C ARG A 521 17.62 -2.21 4.59
N TYR A 522 16.83 -2.28 5.67
CA TYR A 522 17.05 -1.45 6.85
C TYR A 522 18.41 -1.72 7.52
N VAL A 523 18.74 -3.00 7.73
CA VAL A 523 20.02 -3.37 8.37
C VAL A 523 21.21 -3.00 7.48
N ALA A 524 21.08 -3.14 6.16
CA ALA A 524 22.10 -2.68 5.22
C ALA A 524 22.30 -1.15 5.27
N SER A 525 21.21 -0.37 5.28
CA SER A 525 21.27 1.09 5.44
C SER A 525 21.97 1.51 6.74
N ALA A 526 21.61 0.90 7.87
CA ALA A 526 22.27 1.16 9.15
C ALA A 526 23.80 0.88 9.10
N VAL A 527 24.22 -0.21 8.45
CA VAL A 527 25.65 -0.51 8.24
C VAL A 527 26.30 0.50 7.29
N ARG A 528 25.64 0.93 6.20
CA ARG A 528 26.17 1.97 5.28
C ARG A 528 26.35 3.31 5.96
N ALA A 529 25.43 3.70 6.84
CA ALA A 529 25.54 4.89 7.67
C ALA A 529 26.68 4.81 8.71
N GLY A 530 27.36 3.67 8.83
CA GLY A 530 28.47 3.45 9.75
C GLY A 530 28.05 3.12 11.18
N TYR A 531 26.78 2.75 11.40
CA TYR A 531 26.30 2.33 12.71
C TYR A 531 26.65 0.85 12.98
N GLU A 532 27.30 0.59 14.12
CA GLU A 532 27.71 -0.77 14.49
C GLU A 532 26.52 -1.57 15.04
N ILE A 533 26.05 -2.55 14.25
CA ILE A 533 24.91 -3.40 14.63
C ILE A 533 25.26 -4.26 15.87
N PRO A 534 24.50 -4.14 16.98
CA PRO A 534 24.73 -4.90 18.20
C PRO A 534 24.82 -6.41 17.97
N TYR A 535 25.71 -7.09 18.71
CA TYR A 535 25.97 -8.53 18.57
C TYR A 535 24.71 -9.41 18.67
N THR A 536 23.71 -8.97 19.43
CA THR A 536 22.40 -9.64 19.54
C THR A 536 21.71 -9.83 18.18
N VAL A 537 21.83 -8.83 17.30
CA VAL A 537 21.25 -8.76 15.94
C VAL A 537 22.26 -9.24 14.90
N SER A 538 23.51 -8.76 14.92
CA SER A 538 24.48 -9.05 13.85
C SER A 538 24.84 -10.53 13.71
N ARG A 539 24.86 -11.29 14.80
CA ARG A 539 25.05 -12.76 14.77
C ARG A 539 23.92 -13.54 14.08
N LEU A 540 22.79 -12.90 13.79
CA LEU A 540 21.62 -13.48 13.13
C LEU A 540 21.51 -13.08 11.66
N ILE A 541 22.44 -12.25 11.16
CA ILE A 541 22.54 -11.91 9.73
C ILE A 541 23.14 -13.11 8.99
N GLY A 542 22.48 -13.57 7.94
CA GLY A 542 22.91 -14.74 7.17
C GLY A 542 22.31 -14.77 5.77
N ALA A 543 22.66 -15.81 5.01
CA ALA A 543 22.14 -15.97 3.65
C ALA A 543 20.59 -16.10 3.65
N PRO A 544 19.90 -15.56 2.62
CA PRO A 544 18.48 -15.79 2.41
C PRO A 544 18.20 -17.25 2.01
N PRO A 545 16.94 -17.71 2.05
CA PRO A 545 16.53 -19.00 1.51
C PRO A 545 16.96 -19.16 0.04
N GLN A 546 17.33 -20.37 -0.37
CA GLN A 546 17.92 -20.65 -1.70
C GLN A 546 17.10 -20.06 -2.88
N GLY A 547 15.77 -20.11 -2.81
CA GLY A 547 14.88 -19.57 -3.86
C GLY A 547 14.88 -18.03 -3.99
N MET A 548 15.42 -17.32 -3.00
CA MET A 548 15.55 -15.84 -2.95
C MET A 548 17.02 -15.39 -2.96
N CYS A 549 17.97 -16.30 -3.19
CA CYS A 549 19.39 -15.97 -3.21
C CYS A 549 19.87 -15.61 -4.63
N LYS A 550 20.87 -14.72 -4.72
CA LYS A 550 21.55 -14.40 -5.98
C LYS A 550 22.32 -15.64 -6.49
N VAL A 551 22.29 -15.87 -7.79
CA VAL A 551 23.00 -16.99 -8.42
C VAL A 551 24.51 -16.81 -8.20
N GLY A 552 25.14 -17.75 -7.50
CA GLY A 552 26.58 -17.74 -7.19
C GLY A 552 26.97 -17.29 -5.78
N ALA A 553 26.10 -16.59 -5.04
CA ALA A 553 26.45 -16.02 -3.71
C ALA A 553 26.90 -17.10 -2.69
N ILE A 554 26.21 -18.24 -2.67
CA ILE A 554 26.52 -19.38 -1.78
C ILE A 554 27.92 -19.98 -2.07
N SER A 555 28.46 -19.80 -3.29
CA SER A 555 29.75 -20.37 -3.68
C SER A 555 30.95 -19.60 -3.11
N GLY A 556 30.78 -18.35 -2.67
CA GLY A 556 31.88 -17.45 -2.26
C GLY A 556 32.39 -17.63 -0.83
N ARG A 557 31.59 -18.19 0.09
CA ARG A 557 31.95 -18.30 1.53
C ARG A 557 32.58 -19.64 1.94
N GLY A 558 32.72 -20.59 1.00
CA GLY A 558 33.22 -21.95 1.27
C GLY A 558 34.74 -22.15 1.14
N SER A 559 35.53 -21.13 0.76
CA SER A 559 36.95 -21.30 0.43
C SER A 559 37.86 -20.19 1.01
N ARG A 560 38.02 -20.18 2.33
CA ARG A 560 39.15 -19.46 2.98
C ARG A 560 39.62 -20.08 4.29
N ALA A 561 39.75 -21.40 4.30
CA ALA A 561 40.39 -22.14 5.40
C ALA A 561 41.06 -23.44 4.88
N HIS A 562 41.97 -23.31 3.92
CA HIS A 562 42.94 -24.38 3.64
C HIS A 562 44.35 -23.79 3.63
N VAL A 563 45.04 -23.93 4.77
CA VAL A 563 46.48 -23.70 4.86
C VAL A 563 47.16 -24.75 3.98
N SER A 564 48.06 -24.31 3.11
CA SER A 564 48.82 -25.17 2.20
C SER A 564 49.63 -26.19 2.99
N ARG A 565 49.48 -27.47 2.66
CA ARG A 565 50.35 -28.53 3.18
C ARG A 565 50.47 -29.66 2.16
N GLU A 566 51.24 -29.39 1.12
CA GLU A 566 51.77 -30.43 0.23
C GLU A 566 52.95 -31.18 0.90
N ASP A 567 53.36 -32.27 0.26
CA ASP A 567 54.50 -33.15 0.56
C ASP A 567 54.52 -33.93 1.90
N MET A 568 53.99 -35.16 1.86
CA MET A 568 54.84 -36.39 1.85
C MET A 568 54.00 -37.69 1.72
N PRO A 569 54.59 -38.84 1.30
CA PRO A 569 53.88 -39.90 0.60
C PRO A 569 53.36 -41.07 1.46
N ARG A 570 52.62 -41.97 0.79
CA ARG A 570 52.00 -43.20 1.32
C ARG A 570 53.01 -44.16 1.97
N LYS A 571 52.63 -44.75 3.11
CA LYS A 571 53.33 -45.91 3.72
C LYS A 571 52.76 -47.26 3.23
N PRO A 572 53.60 -48.30 3.07
CA PRO A 572 53.19 -49.71 3.11
C PRO A 572 53.29 -50.31 4.53
N SER A 573 53.05 -51.62 4.64
CA SER A 573 52.67 -52.36 5.86
C SER A 573 53.80 -52.76 6.83
N ALA A 574 53.39 -52.91 8.11
CA ALA A 574 53.89 -53.79 9.19
C ALA A 574 55.39 -54.06 9.44
N HIS A 575 55.85 -53.77 10.68
CA HIS A 575 56.39 -54.78 11.61
C HIS A 575 56.47 -54.25 13.06
N ALA A 576 56.96 -55.06 14.02
CA ALA A 576 56.58 -55.02 15.45
C ALA A 576 57.70 -54.67 16.46
N ARG A 577 57.29 -54.39 17.71
CA ARG A 577 58.10 -54.08 18.94
C ARG A 577 58.82 -52.71 18.88
N SER A 578 59.15 -52.03 19.99
CA SER A 578 59.12 -52.39 21.43
C SER A 578 58.69 -51.20 22.34
N LYS A 579 58.81 -51.37 23.67
CA LYS A 579 58.29 -50.46 24.72
C LYS A 579 59.21 -49.26 24.99
N SER A 580 58.64 -48.11 25.33
CA SER A 580 59.11 -47.25 26.44
C SER A 580 58.00 -46.26 26.87
N VAL A 581 58.05 -45.77 28.11
CA VAL A 581 57.00 -45.00 28.78
C VAL A 581 57.56 -43.65 29.25
N ALA A 582 56.84 -42.57 29.01
CA ALA A 582 56.98 -41.30 29.72
C ALA A 582 55.61 -40.57 29.76
N PRO A 583 55.20 -39.94 30.88
CA PRO A 583 53.83 -39.44 31.07
C PRO A 583 53.66 -37.97 30.66
N SER A 584 52.46 -37.61 30.22
CA SER A 584 51.99 -36.23 30.06
C SER A 584 51.27 -35.73 31.34
N PRO A 585 51.36 -34.43 31.68
CA PRO A 585 50.81 -33.90 32.92
C PRO A 585 49.28 -33.74 32.85
N GLN A 586 48.59 -34.13 33.92
CA GLN A 586 47.13 -33.93 34.08
C GLN A 586 46.84 -32.60 34.79
N LEU A 587 45.79 -31.90 34.34
CA LEU A 587 45.21 -30.74 35.01
C LEU A 587 44.29 -31.19 36.16
N PRO A 588 44.26 -30.48 37.31
CA PRO A 588 43.45 -30.88 38.46
C PRO A 588 41.96 -30.58 38.28
N ALA A 589 41.10 -31.49 38.76
CA ALA A 589 39.65 -31.37 38.73
C ALA A 589 39.11 -30.40 39.82
N PRO A 590 37.96 -29.73 39.59
CA PRO A 590 37.41 -28.76 40.54
C PRO A 590 36.83 -29.41 41.80
N ARG A 591 37.12 -28.81 42.97
CA ARG A 591 36.57 -29.24 44.27
C ARG A 591 35.11 -28.82 44.41
N ARG A 592 34.25 -29.73 44.89
CA ARG A 592 32.88 -29.41 45.32
C ARG A 592 32.91 -28.63 46.64
N VAL A 593 32.12 -27.57 46.74
CA VAL A 593 31.89 -26.79 47.96
C VAL A 593 30.59 -27.27 48.60
N THR A 594 30.62 -27.59 49.90
CA THR A 594 29.42 -27.88 50.70
C THR A 594 28.85 -26.59 51.29
N PRO A 595 27.52 -26.38 51.27
CA PRO A 595 26.90 -25.19 51.86
C PRO A 595 26.93 -25.23 53.40
N MET A 596 27.14 -24.07 54.02
CA MET A 596 27.03 -23.91 55.47
C MET A 596 25.56 -23.92 55.90
N MET A 597 25.24 -24.66 56.96
CA MET A 597 23.99 -24.53 57.71
C MET A 597 24.06 -23.29 58.60
N PHE A 598 23.13 -22.35 58.43
CA PHE A 598 22.83 -21.35 59.45
C PHE A 598 21.63 -21.83 60.26
N GLY A 599 21.78 -21.87 61.60
CA GLY A 599 20.70 -22.20 62.52
C GLY A 599 20.12 -20.95 63.17
N ALA A 600 18.78 -20.90 63.20
CA ALA A 600 17.95 -20.17 64.15
C ALA A 600 16.62 -20.92 64.25
#